data_AF-A0A7J5E829-F1
#
_entry.id   AF-A0A7J5E829-F1
#
_cell.length_a   1.000
_cell.length_b   1.000
_cell.length_c   1.000
_cell.angle_alpha   90.00
_cell.angle_beta   90.00
_cell.angle_gamma   90.00
#
_symmetry.space_group_name_H-M   'P 1'
#
loop_
_entity.id
_entity.type
_entity.pdbx_description
1 polymer ?
#
loop_
_entity_poly.entity_id
_entity_poly.type
_entity_poly.pdbx_seq_one_letter_code
_entity_poly.pdbx_strand_id
1 'polypeptide(L)'
;MVNGGIVRMQGTVKGQFTVSTKSEYQPALWEEQNVWSYKCWCYKKKLVKIQDEGYKGGSVFLDNDITYNTNPLTNPNSTDLLGIVSEGDVMITDNAANNSDIKIHASIFSQNGGFGAENYDTRPIAGKIELLGGIIQDTRRAVGTFSGSTTNHGFDKRYRYDERFLLVSPPHFPGTGSYEIISWFE
;
A
#
# COMPACT_ATOMS: atom_id res chain seq x y z
N MET A 1 11.78 -15.94 12.92
CA MET A 1 11.29 -15.10 11.80
C MET A 1 9.77 -15.18 11.85
N VAL A 2 9.09 -14.06 12.08
CA VAL A 2 7.64 -14.05 12.29
C VAL A 2 6.99 -14.06 10.90
N ASN A 3 6.31 -15.16 10.53
CA ASN A 3 5.55 -15.25 9.28
C ASN A 3 4.36 -14.30 9.38
N GLY A 4 4.48 -13.10 8.82
CA GLY A 4 3.38 -12.15 8.75
C GLY A 4 2.34 -12.50 7.70
N GLY A 5 1.13 -11.96 7.86
CA GLY A 5 0.08 -12.09 6.85
C GLY A 5 0.51 -11.41 5.54
N ILE A 6 0.34 -12.11 4.42
CA ILE A 6 0.60 -11.59 3.08
C ILE A 6 -0.74 -11.25 2.43
N VAL A 7 -0.88 -10.02 1.94
CA VAL A 7 -2.03 -9.60 1.12
C VAL A 7 -1.54 -9.17 -0.25
N ARG A 8 -2.20 -9.64 -1.31
CA ARG A 8 -1.90 -9.25 -2.70
C ARG A 8 -3.10 -8.50 -3.27
N MET A 9 -2.87 -7.36 -3.92
CA MET A 9 -3.93 -6.44 -4.33
C MET A 9 -3.79 -6.00 -5.79
N GLN A 10 -4.94 -5.83 -6.44
CA GLN A 10 -5.10 -5.24 -7.78
C GLN A 10 -6.57 -4.88 -8.02
N GLY A 11 -6.84 -3.95 -8.94
CA GLY A 11 -8.17 -3.67 -9.47
C GLY A 11 -8.69 -2.25 -9.19
N THR A 12 -10.03 -2.12 -9.16
CA THR A 12 -10.70 -0.82 -9.01
C THR A 12 -11.46 -0.76 -7.68
N VAL A 13 -11.31 0.35 -6.96
CA VAL A 13 -11.94 0.60 -5.66
C VAL A 13 -13.17 1.48 -5.85
N LYS A 14 -14.33 1.00 -5.40
CA LYS A 14 -15.60 1.74 -5.40
C LYS A 14 -16.14 1.83 -3.97
N GLY A 15 -16.02 3.00 -3.35
CA GLY A 15 -16.31 3.23 -1.94
C GLY A 15 -15.06 3.40 -1.08
N GLN A 16 -15.24 3.29 0.23
CA GLN A 16 -14.18 3.54 1.21
C GLN A 16 -13.76 2.25 1.90
N PHE A 17 -12.50 1.88 1.80
CA PHE A 17 -11.96 0.66 2.39
C PHE A 17 -10.60 0.89 3.02
N THR A 18 -10.29 0.10 4.04
CA THR A 18 -8.94 -0.01 4.58
C THR A 18 -8.56 -1.49 4.64
N VAL A 19 -7.39 -1.80 4.08
CA VAL A 19 -6.79 -3.13 4.12
C VAL A 19 -5.63 -3.09 5.09
N SER A 20 -5.57 -4.07 6.01
CA SER A 20 -4.51 -4.14 6.99
C SER A 20 -3.84 -5.51 7.05
N THR A 21 -2.53 -5.52 7.27
CA THR A 21 -1.72 -6.73 7.50
C THR A 21 -0.96 -6.60 8.82
N LYS A 22 -0.93 -7.71 9.57
CA LYS A 22 -0.13 -7.84 10.80
C LYS A 22 0.77 -9.07 10.74
N SER A 23 1.82 -9.07 11.57
CA SER A 23 2.83 -10.12 11.71
C SER A 23 2.29 -11.41 12.33
N GLU A 24 1.14 -11.34 12.99
CA GLU A 24 0.59 -12.45 13.75
C GLU A 24 -0.46 -13.23 12.97
N TYR A 25 -0.15 -14.50 12.65
CA TYR A 25 -1.13 -15.49 12.19
C TYR A 25 -2.11 -15.79 13.33
N GLN A 26 -3.32 -15.23 13.28
CA GLN A 26 -4.43 -15.66 14.14
C GLN A 26 -5.23 -16.73 13.39
N PRO A 27 -5.11 -18.03 13.73
CA PRO A 27 -6.10 -19.00 13.26
C PRO A 27 -7.45 -18.57 13.87
N ALA A 28 -8.44 -18.32 13.02
CA ALA A 28 -9.78 -17.95 13.48
C ALA A 28 -10.33 -19.05 14.40
N LEU A 29 -10.20 -18.86 15.71
CA LEU A 29 -11.04 -19.53 16.68
C LEU A 29 -12.36 -18.76 16.68
N TRP A 30 -13.45 -19.49 16.44
CA TRP A 30 -14.78 -19.01 16.72
C TRP A 30 -14.79 -18.54 18.16
N GLU A 31 -14.91 -17.23 18.40
CA GLU A 31 -15.92 -16.58 19.26
C GLU A 31 -15.56 -15.10 19.52
N GLU A 32 -16.57 -14.26 19.33
CA GLU A 32 -16.81 -12.91 19.87
C GLU A 32 -15.86 -11.72 19.57
N GLN A 33 -16.51 -10.66 19.02
CA GLN A 33 -16.11 -9.24 18.93
C GLN A 33 -15.58 -8.71 17.59
N ASN A 34 -16.53 -8.42 16.69
CA ASN A 34 -16.60 -7.18 15.88
C ASN A 34 -15.39 -6.73 15.04
N VAL A 35 -14.73 -7.65 14.33
CA VAL A 35 -13.84 -7.28 13.21
C VAL A 35 -14.17 -8.12 11.98
N TRP A 36 -14.52 -7.47 10.86
CA TRP A 36 -14.68 -8.12 9.57
C TRP A 36 -13.30 -8.46 8.98
N SER A 37 -12.90 -9.73 9.09
CA SER A 37 -11.83 -10.30 8.25
C SER A 37 -12.43 -10.98 7.03
N TYR A 38 -12.12 -10.43 5.85
CA TYR A 38 -12.35 -10.90 4.47
C TYR A 38 -13.34 -12.07 4.24
N LYS A 39 -14.44 -11.77 3.56
CA LYS A 39 -15.05 -12.70 2.59
C LYS A 39 -14.92 -12.11 1.20
N CYS A 40 -13.80 -12.35 0.53
CA CYS A 40 -13.82 -12.38 -0.93
C CYS A 40 -14.33 -13.77 -1.33
N TRP A 41 -15.51 -13.81 -1.94
CA TRP A 41 -15.95 -15.01 -2.65
C TRP A 41 -15.08 -15.14 -3.90
N CYS A 42 -14.08 -16.03 -3.89
CA CYS A 42 -13.46 -16.62 -5.08
C CYS A 42 -12.45 -17.73 -4.70
N TYR A 43 -12.88 -18.99 -4.91
CA TYR A 43 -12.09 -20.22 -5.04
C TYR A 43 -11.18 -20.65 -3.87
N LYS A 44 -11.47 -21.84 -3.33
CA LYS A 44 -10.61 -22.60 -2.41
C LYS A 44 -9.28 -22.95 -3.11
N LYS A 45 -8.31 -22.04 -3.09
CA LYS A 45 -6.91 -22.42 -3.30
C LYS A 45 -6.33 -22.84 -1.96
N LYS A 46 -5.73 -24.04 -1.95
CA LYS A 46 -4.87 -24.54 -0.87
C LYS A 46 -3.86 -23.44 -0.54
N LEU A 47 -3.86 -22.96 0.71
CA LEU A 47 -2.88 -21.98 1.18
C LEU A 47 -1.50 -22.67 1.15
N VAL A 48 -0.72 -22.34 0.14
CA VAL A 48 0.68 -22.76 0.04
C VAL A 48 1.47 -21.77 0.89
N LYS A 49 2.28 -22.29 1.82
CA LYS A 49 3.26 -21.52 2.58
C LYS A 49 4.29 -20.98 1.57
N ILE A 50 4.21 -19.69 1.25
CA ILE A 50 5.28 -19.00 0.52
C ILE A 50 6.17 -18.37 1.60
N GLN A 51 7.37 -18.92 1.77
CA GLN A 51 8.41 -18.30 2.60
C GLN A 51 9.08 -17.24 1.73
N ASP A 52 8.62 -15.99 1.79
CA ASP A 52 9.37 -14.87 1.23
C ASP A 52 10.30 -14.34 2.33
N GLU A 53 11.54 -14.82 2.31
CA GLU A 53 12.58 -14.45 3.26
C GLU A 53 13.01 -12.99 3.03
N GLY A 54 12.55 -12.06 3.86
CA GLY A 54 13.07 -10.69 3.85
C GLY A 54 12.14 -9.60 4.38
N TYR A 55 10.85 -9.87 4.48
CA TYR A 55 9.87 -8.85 4.88
C TYR A 55 9.57 -8.91 6.39
N LYS A 56 9.61 -7.75 7.06
CA LYS A 56 9.34 -7.65 8.49
C LYS A 56 7.82 -7.66 8.72
N GLY A 57 7.25 -8.67 9.36
CA GLY A 57 5.83 -8.66 9.70
C GLY A 57 4.89 -8.82 8.51
N GLY A 58 3.61 -8.46 8.67
CA GLY A 58 2.61 -8.67 7.62
C GLY A 58 2.76 -7.63 6.51
N SER A 59 2.95 -8.07 5.27
CA SER A 59 3.26 -7.23 4.11
C SER A 59 2.17 -7.24 3.04
N VAL A 60 2.10 -6.16 2.28
CA VAL A 60 1.16 -6.00 1.16
C VAL A 60 1.93 -5.96 -0.16
N PHE A 61 1.47 -6.72 -1.14
CA PHE A 61 2.02 -6.76 -2.49
C PHE A 61 1.03 -6.20 -3.50
N LEU A 62 1.50 -5.30 -4.36
CA LEU A 62 0.72 -4.68 -5.42
C LEU A 62 1.02 -5.44 -6.72
N ASP A 63 0.08 -6.31 -7.12
CA ASP A 63 0.24 -7.18 -8.28
C ASP A 63 -0.09 -6.48 -9.60
N ASN A 64 -0.86 -5.40 -9.56
CA ASN A 64 -1.24 -4.58 -10.70
C ASN A 64 -1.78 -3.22 -10.22
N ASP A 65 -2.25 -2.40 -11.15
CA ASP A 65 -2.93 -1.14 -10.89
C ASP A 65 -4.03 -1.24 -9.82
N ILE A 66 -4.03 -0.24 -8.93
CA ILE A 66 -5.09 0.02 -7.98
C ILE A 66 -5.61 1.43 -8.24
N THR A 67 -6.82 1.52 -8.78
CA THR A 67 -7.42 2.80 -9.17
C THR A 67 -8.75 3.01 -8.49
N TYR A 68 -9.10 4.28 -8.24
CA TYR A 68 -10.45 4.64 -7.84
C TYR A 68 -11.40 4.49 -9.03
N ASN A 69 -12.62 4.03 -8.76
CA ASN A 69 -13.68 3.91 -9.77
C ASN A 69 -13.99 5.27 -10.39
N THR A 70 -13.96 6.34 -9.59
CA THR A 70 -14.06 7.72 -10.07
C THR A 70 -12.80 8.49 -9.72
N ASN A 71 -12.11 8.99 -10.74
CA ASN A 71 -10.88 9.76 -10.55
C ASN A 71 -11.18 11.11 -9.84
N PRO A 72 -10.66 11.34 -8.63
CA PRO A 72 -10.96 12.53 -7.84
C PRO A 72 -10.39 13.82 -8.45
N LEU A 73 -9.40 13.71 -9.33
CA LEU A 73 -8.75 14.86 -9.98
C LEU A 73 -9.64 15.47 -11.07
N THR A 74 -10.47 14.63 -11.68
CA THR A 74 -11.43 15.05 -12.72
C THR A 74 -12.83 15.21 -12.15
N ASN A 75 -13.15 14.52 -11.06
CA ASN A 75 -14.43 14.60 -10.38
C ASN A 75 -14.23 14.78 -8.87
N PRO A 76 -14.29 16.02 -8.36
CA PRO A 76 -14.14 16.33 -6.94
C PRO A 76 -15.16 15.63 -6.03
N ASN A 77 -16.30 15.18 -6.57
CA ASN A 77 -17.33 14.46 -5.81
C ASN A 77 -17.04 12.97 -5.64
N SER A 78 -15.87 12.50 -6.08
CA SER A 78 -15.46 11.11 -5.84
C SER A 78 -15.38 10.83 -4.34
N THR A 79 -16.12 9.82 -3.89
CA THR A 79 -16.14 9.35 -2.50
C THR A 79 -15.23 8.13 -2.29
N ASP A 80 -14.55 7.68 -3.34
CA ASP A 80 -13.67 6.51 -3.31
C ASP A 80 -12.39 6.85 -2.51
N LEU A 81 -12.10 6.04 -1.48
CA LEU A 81 -10.92 6.15 -0.63
C LEU A 81 -10.38 4.76 -0.32
N LEU A 82 -9.07 4.58 -0.44
CA LEU A 82 -8.40 3.35 -0.04
C LEU A 82 -7.30 3.66 0.98
N GLY A 83 -7.34 2.97 2.11
CA GLY A 83 -6.25 2.89 3.08
C GLY A 83 -5.53 1.55 2.98
N ILE A 84 -4.22 1.56 2.98
CA ILE A 84 -3.36 0.36 3.08
C ILE A 84 -2.53 0.51 4.34
N VAL A 85 -2.67 -0.41 5.29
CA VAL A 85 -2.01 -0.36 6.61
C VAL A 85 -1.21 -1.65 6.81
N SER A 86 0.08 -1.57 6.56
CA SER A 86 1.00 -2.69 6.70
C SER A 86 1.81 -2.57 7.98
N GLU A 87 1.91 -3.64 8.77
CA GLU A 87 2.95 -3.69 9.81
C GLU A 87 4.34 -3.74 9.18
N GLY A 88 4.44 -4.44 8.05
CA GLY A 88 5.66 -4.63 7.28
C GLY A 88 5.78 -3.71 6.08
N ASP A 89 6.31 -4.26 5.00
CA ASP A 89 6.54 -3.52 3.77
C ASP A 89 5.28 -3.49 2.90
N VAL A 90 5.22 -2.49 2.01
CA VAL A 90 4.28 -2.44 0.89
C VAL A 90 5.10 -2.45 -0.38
N MET A 91 5.01 -3.54 -1.15
CA MET A 91 5.91 -3.81 -2.26
C MET A 91 5.16 -3.87 -3.58
N ILE A 92 5.71 -3.26 -4.62
CA ILE A 92 5.27 -3.50 -6.00
C ILE A 92 5.87 -4.82 -6.47
N THR A 93 5.00 -5.76 -6.85
CA THR A 93 5.42 -7.09 -7.29
C THR A 93 6.25 -7.00 -8.57
N ASP A 94 7.32 -7.78 -8.68
CA ASP A 94 8.04 -7.96 -9.94
C ASP A 94 7.30 -8.98 -10.83
N ASN A 95 6.48 -8.48 -11.75
CA ASN A 95 5.71 -9.29 -12.68
C ASN A 95 5.51 -8.57 -14.01
N ALA A 96 4.94 -9.28 -15.00
CA ALA A 96 4.72 -8.71 -16.33
C ALA A 96 3.74 -7.52 -16.36
N ALA A 97 2.78 -7.45 -15.43
CA ALA A 97 1.80 -6.36 -15.37
C ALA A 97 2.44 -5.06 -14.88
N ASN A 98 3.37 -5.15 -13.94
CA ASN A 98 4.08 -4.02 -13.34
C ASN A 98 5.34 -3.62 -14.13
N ASN A 99 5.50 -4.06 -15.38
CA ASN A 99 6.65 -3.70 -16.23
C ASN A 99 6.35 -2.54 -17.19
N SER A 100 5.16 -1.95 -17.13
CA SER A 100 4.72 -0.85 -17.99
C SER A 100 3.83 0.13 -17.22
N ASP A 101 4.45 0.84 -16.29
CA ASP A 101 3.81 1.75 -15.32
C ASP A 101 2.95 1.02 -14.27
N ILE A 102 2.69 1.72 -13.15
CA ILE A 102 1.70 1.29 -12.16
C ILE A 102 0.96 2.50 -11.58
N LYS A 103 -0.36 2.39 -11.50
CA LYS A 103 -1.24 3.40 -10.89
C LYS A 103 -1.68 2.94 -9.52
N ILE A 104 -1.46 3.79 -8.52
CA ILE A 104 -1.76 3.48 -7.11
C ILE A 104 -2.57 4.62 -6.52
N HIS A 105 -3.85 4.39 -6.29
CA HIS A 105 -4.75 5.32 -5.63
C HIS A 105 -5.02 4.83 -4.21
N ALA A 106 -4.21 5.28 -3.25
CA ALA A 106 -4.32 4.86 -1.85
C ALA A 106 -3.55 5.79 -0.90
N SER A 107 -4.00 5.88 0.36
CA SER A 107 -3.14 6.26 1.48
C SER A 107 -2.44 5.02 2.01
N ILE A 108 -1.12 5.00 1.97
CA ILE A 108 -0.27 3.88 2.39
C ILE A 108 0.35 4.23 3.74
N PHE A 109 0.21 3.33 4.69
CA PHE A 109 0.85 3.35 6.00
C PHE A 109 1.65 2.06 6.19
N SER A 110 2.92 2.19 6.54
CA SER A 110 3.81 1.10 6.87
C SER A 110 4.47 1.36 8.23
N GLN A 111 4.24 0.47 9.19
CA GLN A 111 4.65 0.68 10.58
C GLN A 111 6.15 0.45 10.80
N ASN A 112 6.68 -0.69 10.37
CA ASN A 112 8.08 -1.10 10.60
C ASN A 112 8.88 -1.27 9.31
N GLY A 113 8.26 -1.03 8.16
CA GLY A 113 8.84 -1.19 6.82
C GLY A 113 8.72 0.08 5.99
N GLY A 114 8.57 -0.10 4.68
CA GLY A 114 8.11 0.99 3.84
C GLY A 114 7.64 0.57 2.46
N PHE A 115 7.50 1.59 1.61
CA PHE A 115 7.00 1.43 0.25
C PHE A 115 8.15 1.27 -0.74
N GLY A 116 8.19 0.12 -1.43
CA GLY A 116 9.28 -0.24 -2.34
C GLY A 116 8.82 -1.03 -3.57
N ALA A 117 9.77 -1.38 -4.43
CA ALA A 117 9.56 -2.30 -5.54
C ALA A 117 10.43 -3.55 -5.33
N GLU A 118 9.89 -4.73 -5.65
CA GLU A 118 10.69 -5.95 -5.70
C GLU A 118 11.74 -5.84 -6.81
N ASN A 119 12.92 -6.42 -6.56
CA ASN A 119 14.04 -6.48 -7.51
C ASN A 119 14.39 -5.11 -8.13
N TYR A 120 14.28 -4.03 -7.36
CA TYR A 120 14.39 -2.66 -7.87
C TYR A 120 15.70 -2.34 -8.61
N ASP A 121 16.76 -3.12 -8.37
CA ASP A 121 18.11 -2.98 -8.92
C ASP A 121 18.41 -3.94 -10.09
N THR A 122 17.57 -4.95 -10.31
CA THR A 122 17.77 -5.99 -11.33
C THR A 122 16.63 -6.11 -12.34
N ARG A 123 15.43 -5.62 -11.97
CA ARG A 123 14.26 -5.58 -12.86
C ARG A 123 14.48 -4.63 -14.04
N PRO A 124 13.80 -4.84 -15.19
CA PRO A 124 13.85 -3.91 -16.31
C PRO A 124 13.27 -2.53 -15.92
N ILE A 125 13.49 -1.54 -16.77
CA ILE A 125 12.82 -0.23 -16.64
C ILE A 125 11.32 -0.47 -16.73
N ALA A 126 10.64 -0.22 -15.61
CA ALA A 126 9.25 -0.60 -15.39
C ALA A 126 8.28 0.59 -15.57
N GLY A 127 8.80 1.74 -16.01
CA GLY A 127 8.01 2.96 -16.23
C GLY A 127 7.90 3.81 -14.97
N LYS A 128 6.71 4.30 -14.67
CA LYS A 128 6.43 5.29 -13.61
C LYS A 128 5.45 4.74 -12.59
N ILE A 129 5.68 5.08 -11.32
CA ILE A 129 4.70 4.89 -10.25
C ILE A 129 3.85 6.15 -10.16
N GLU A 130 2.62 6.09 -10.66
CA GLU A 130 1.62 7.13 -10.52
C GLU A 130 0.85 6.92 -9.22
N LEU A 131 1.37 7.48 -8.13
CA LEU A 131 0.71 7.44 -6.83
C LEU A 131 -0.15 8.68 -6.63
N LEU A 132 -1.44 8.46 -6.36
CA LEU A 132 -2.38 9.47 -5.91
C LEU A 132 -2.82 9.14 -4.48
N GLY A 133 -2.28 9.86 -3.51
CA GLY A 133 -2.58 9.63 -2.12
C GLY A 133 -1.44 10.01 -1.19
N GLY A 134 -1.09 9.15 -0.24
CA GLY A 134 -0.05 9.43 0.75
C GLY A 134 0.82 8.20 1.00
N ILE A 135 2.08 8.42 1.38
CA ILE A 135 2.95 7.35 1.87
C ILE A 135 3.46 7.76 3.25
N ILE A 136 3.11 6.98 4.26
CA ILE A 136 3.60 7.05 5.63
C ILE A 136 4.40 5.77 5.83
N GLN A 137 5.68 5.89 6.11
CA GLN A 137 6.59 4.74 6.22
C GLN A 137 7.67 5.04 7.25
N ASP A 138 8.11 4.01 7.95
CA ASP A 138 9.26 4.08 8.86
C ASP A 138 10.58 4.11 8.08
N THR A 139 10.76 3.15 7.17
CA THR A 139 11.97 3.03 6.36
C THR A 139 11.66 3.25 4.89
N ARG A 140 12.22 4.31 4.29
CA ARG A 140 12.05 4.54 2.85
C ARG A 140 12.78 3.49 2.01
N ARG A 141 12.02 2.64 1.31
CA ARG A 141 12.58 1.63 0.39
C ARG A 141 12.91 2.21 -0.99
N ALA A 142 13.72 1.46 -1.73
CA ALA A 142 14.04 1.77 -3.12
C ALA A 142 12.95 1.21 -4.06
N VAL A 143 12.74 1.92 -5.16
CA VAL A 143 11.79 1.54 -6.23
C VAL A 143 12.48 1.45 -7.60
N GLY A 144 13.73 1.89 -7.68
CA GLY A 144 14.53 1.90 -8.89
C GLY A 144 15.91 2.48 -8.64
N THR A 145 16.82 2.26 -9.59
CA THR A 145 18.16 2.85 -9.62
C THR A 145 18.27 3.84 -10.77
N PHE A 146 18.99 4.93 -10.53
CA PHE A 146 19.09 6.05 -11.46
C PHE A 146 20.56 6.40 -11.69
N SER A 147 20.90 6.75 -12.92
CA SER A 147 22.17 7.39 -13.29
C SER A 147 21.88 8.79 -13.79
N GLY A 148 22.08 9.79 -12.91
CA GLY A 148 21.68 11.17 -13.18
C GLY A 148 20.16 11.28 -13.29
N SER A 149 19.67 11.72 -14.44
CA SER A 149 18.24 11.84 -14.76
C SER A 149 17.65 10.60 -15.45
N THR A 150 18.47 9.59 -15.74
CA THR A 150 18.06 8.40 -16.50
C THR A 150 17.89 7.21 -15.57
N THR A 151 16.80 6.48 -15.75
CA THR A 151 16.45 5.29 -14.97
C THR A 151 17.14 4.08 -15.55
N ASN A 152 17.91 3.38 -14.72
CA ASN A 152 18.62 2.16 -15.11
C ASN A 152 17.77 0.92 -14.84
N HIS A 153 17.15 0.87 -13.66
CA HIS A 153 16.29 -0.25 -13.22
C HIS A 153 15.09 0.27 -12.41
N GLY A 154 13.96 -0.44 -12.49
CA GLY A 154 12.76 -0.13 -11.71
C GLY A 154 11.98 1.07 -12.23
N PHE A 155 11.44 1.88 -11.31
CA PHE A 155 10.44 2.90 -11.63
C PHE A 155 10.89 4.34 -11.37
N ASP A 156 10.36 5.25 -12.19
CA ASP A 156 10.31 6.68 -11.90
C ASP A 156 9.24 7.00 -10.86
N LYS A 157 9.52 7.99 -10.02
CA LYS A 157 8.61 8.41 -8.94
C LYS A 157 7.70 9.52 -9.42
N ARG A 158 6.39 9.27 -9.46
CA ARG A 158 5.37 10.29 -9.69
C ARG A 158 4.34 10.26 -8.57
N TYR A 159 4.73 10.79 -7.41
CA TYR A 159 3.87 10.85 -6.24
C TYR A 159 3.15 12.19 -6.18
N ARG A 160 1.82 12.14 -6.13
CA ARG A 160 0.96 13.30 -5.93
C ARG A 160 0.11 13.06 -4.70
N TYR A 161 0.11 14.06 -3.82
CA TYR A 161 -0.73 14.05 -2.65
C TYR A 161 -2.23 14.16 -3.03
N ASP A 162 -3.09 13.36 -2.39
CA ASP A 162 -4.54 13.51 -2.51
C ASP A 162 -5.02 14.47 -1.42
N GLU A 163 -5.38 15.69 -1.82
CA GLU A 163 -5.78 16.77 -0.91
C GLU A 163 -7.01 16.43 -0.05
N ARG A 164 -7.84 15.48 -0.50
CA ARG A 164 -9.00 15.01 0.27
C ARG A 164 -8.59 14.43 1.62
N PHE A 165 -7.37 13.88 1.72
CA PHE A 165 -6.84 13.33 2.98
C PHE A 165 -6.62 14.36 4.09
N LEU A 166 -6.72 15.67 3.79
CA LEU A 166 -6.73 16.73 4.81
C LEU A 166 -8.05 16.79 5.60
N LEU A 167 -9.16 16.33 4.99
CA LEU A 167 -10.51 16.45 5.55
C LEU A 167 -11.15 15.10 5.86
N VAL A 168 -10.81 14.07 5.08
CA VAL A 168 -11.39 12.73 5.20
C VAL A 168 -10.28 11.69 5.20
N SER A 169 -10.34 10.74 6.11
CA SER A 169 -9.41 9.60 6.14
C SER A 169 -10.14 8.31 5.74
N PRO A 170 -9.45 7.32 5.15
CA PRO A 170 -10.05 6.01 4.96
C PRO A 170 -10.53 5.43 6.30
N PRO A 171 -11.58 4.60 6.32
CA PRO A 171 -12.17 4.09 7.55
C PRO A 171 -11.14 3.28 8.34
N HIS A 172 -10.99 3.54 9.64
CA HIS A 172 -9.98 2.87 10.50
C HIS A 172 -8.51 3.09 10.09
N PHE A 173 -8.21 4.13 9.30
CA PHE A 173 -6.84 4.49 8.98
C PHE A 173 -6.16 5.19 10.17
N PRO A 174 -4.87 4.92 10.46
CA PRO A 174 -4.16 5.60 11.55
C PRO A 174 -4.11 7.12 11.30
N GLY A 175 -4.65 7.89 12.24
CA GLY A 175 -4.52 9.34 12.26
C GLY A 175 -3.40 9.78 13.19
N THR A 176 -2.69 10.85 12.83
CA THR A 176 -1.98 11.63 13.84
C THR A 176 -3.05 12.31 14.70
N GLY A 177 -2.95 12.16 16.03
CA GLY A 177 -3.88 12.79 16.95
C GLY A 177 -3.94 14.32 16.81
N SER A 178 -4.76 14.98 17.61
CA SER A 178 -4.85 16.44 17.60
C SER A 178 -3.56 17.07 18.15
N TYR A 179 -2.91 17.91 17.35
CA TYR A 179 -1.84 18.78 17.82
C TYR A 179 -2.42 20.14 18.19
N GLU A 180 -2.19 20.57 19.42
CA GLU A 180 -2.48 21.94 19.86
C GLU A 180 -1.17 22.73 19.89
N ILE A 181 -1.15 23.91 19.25
CA ILE A 181 -0.01 24.83 19.35
C ILE A 181 -0.18 25.57 20.68
N ILE A 182 0.47 25.06 21.74
CA ILE A 182 0.29 25.57 23.10
C ILE A 182 1.05 26.87 23.39
N SER A 183 2.11 27.19 22.64
CA SER A 183 2.73 28.52 22.61
C SER A 183 3.93 28.52 21.66
N TRP A 184 4.20 29.64 21.01
CA TRP A 184 5.53 29.95 20.50
C TRP A 184 6.23 30.88 21.50
N PHE A 185 7.51 30.66 21.77
CA PHE A 185 8.35 31.60 22.52
C PHE A 185 9.27 32.28 21.51
N GLU A 186 9.12 33.59 21.35
CA GLU A 186 10.05 34.45 20.58
C GLU A 186 11.32 34.75 21.36
#